data_AF-A0A7Y7DVM0-F1
#
_entry.id   AF-A0A7Y7DVM0-F1
#
_cell.length_a   1.000
_cell.length_b   1.000
_cell.length_c   1.000
_cell.angle_alpha   90.00
_cell.angle_beta   90.00
_cell.angle_gamma   90.00
#
_symmetry.space_group_name_H-M   'P 1'
#
loop_
_entity.id
_entity.type
_entity.pdbx_description
1 polymer ?
#
loop_
_entity_poly.entity_id
_entity_poly.type
_entity_poly.pdbx_seq_one_letter_code
_entity_poly.pdbx_strand_id
1 'polypeptide(L)'
;MKKQLPPPSNWQDFEDLCKTIFGEIWDCKYTIKKHGRIGQEQCGVDVYGYPERGDDLYGIQCKGKDNNLGKALTEKEIDTEIGKARNFDPPLDVFVFATTAPKDAKIEKYILKKNIESRRSGSFEILLYDWDELSDIIQRNQSLYNGYAKNKRYDEQTSIEVAFSGESSSLVVHPKYLKTTYKPTKVDVNKALERSPIFGIRHAPIFEQTEVNKSWYKVEATLKNTGNVPLNNWKLYLNLDDSFEGIDDDYQTGAFGLKLLDIELRTVLTFDEEKQILCLPYKDQPLVPKDSKSFKWWFLAPPKTKRATVSWEFLSGEYSEEGKIVLIFEPEYKEKKEYFIIDDDSERVEREEFSYLIEKAE
;
A
#
# COMPACT_ATOMS: atom_id res chain seq x y z
N MET A 1 16.92 -25.63 8.10
CA MET A 1 17.90 -24.53 8.18
C MET A 1 17.26 -23.39 8.96
N LYS A 2 17.87 -22.92 10.06
CA LYS A 2 17.43 -21.69 10.72
C LYS A 2 17.68 -20.52 9.78
N LYS A 3 16.66 -19.71 9.52
CA LYS A 3 16.79 -18.50 8.71
C LYS A 3 17.50 -17.45 9.58
N GLN A 4 18.71 -17.06 9.22
CA GLN A 4 19.48 -16.06 9.97
C GLN A 4 18.88 -14.66 9.73
N LEU A 5 18.92 -13.80 10.75
CA LEU A 5 18.45 -12.43 10.59
C LEU A 5 19.45 -11.65 9.69
N PRO A 6 18.99 -10.78 8.78
CA PRO A 6 19.91 -9.97 7.97
C PRO A 6 20.52 -8.86 8.83
N PRO A 7 21.84 -8.60 8.80
CA PRO A 7 22.46 -7.52 9.57
C PRO A 7 21.92 -6.13 9.20
N PRO A 8 22.02 -5.14 10.12
CA PRO A 8 21.74 -3.74 9.79
C PRO A 8 22.56 -3.26 8.58
N SER A 9 21.96 -2.39 7.76
CA SER A 9 22.56 -1.93 6.51
C SER A 9 23.58 -0.81 6.69
N ASN A 10 23.51 -0.04 7.77
CA ASN A 10 24.46 1.00 8.12
C ASN A 10 25.01 0.81 9.55
N TRP A 11 26.12 1.48 9.84
CA TRP A 11 26.84 1.30 11.08
C TRP A 11 26.17 1.99 12.28
N GLN A 12 25.41 3.06 12.08
CA GLN A 12 24.66 3.74 13.15
C GLN A 12 23.55 2.86 13.71
N ASP A 13 22.78 2.21 12.82
CA ASP A 13 21.74 1.26 13.21
C ASP A 13 22.34 0.05 13.93
N PHE A 14 23.55 -0.35 13.54
CA PHE A 14 24.28 -1.40 14.23
C PHE A 14 24.71 -0.99 15.65
N GLU A 15 25.16 0.24 15.86
CA GLU A 15 25.45 0.76 17.20
C GLU A 15 24.20 0.81 18.09
N ASP A 16 23.08 1.28 17.54
CA ASP A 16 21.80 1.32 18.27
C ASP A 16 21.27 -0.08 18.57
N LEU A 17 21.46 -1.02 17.65
CA LEU A 17 21.16 -2.44 17.87
C LEU A 17 22.04 -3.02 18.98
N CYS A 18 23.34 -2.80 18.96
CA CYS A 18 24.26 -3.26 19.99
C CYS A 18 23.86 -2.71 21.36
N LYS A 19 23.60 -1.40 21.48
CA LYS A 19 23.08 -0.81 22.73
C LYS A 19 21.82 -1.53 23.22
N THR A 20 20.91 -1.87 22.31
CA THR A 20 19.66 -2.56 22.67
C THR A 20 19.91 -4.00 23.12
N ILE A 21 20.71 -4.77 22.37
CA ILE A 21 21.07 -6.16 22.69
C ILE A 21 21.78 -6.23 24.03
N PHE A 22 22.87 -5.48 24.20
CA PHE A 22 23.69 -5.51 25.40
C PHE A 22 22.96 -4.92 26.61
N GLY A 23 22.10 -3.91 26.42
CA GLY A 23 21.23 -3.42 27.47
C GLY A 23 20.27 -4.49 28.02
N GLU A 24 19.80 -5.39 27.16
CA GLU A 24 18.95 -6.51 27.55
C GLU A 24 19.75 -7.65 28.19
N ILE A 25 20.84 -8.12 27.56
CA ILE A 25 21.58 -9.29 28.07
C ILE A 25 22.44 -9.00 29.30
N TRP A 26 22.78 -7.75 29.56
CA TRP A 26 23.49 -7.32 30.76
C TRP A 26 22.55 -6.74 31.84
N ASP A 27 21.23 -6.79 31.63
CA ASP A 27 20.22 -6.17 32.50
C ASP A 27 20.55 -4.70 32.88
N CYS A 28 21.03 -3.93 31.90
CA CYS A 28 21.56 -2.58 32.11
C CYS A 28 20.92 -1.52 31.20
N LYS A 29 19.68 -1.76 30.75
CA LYS A 29 18.92 -0.86 29.84
C LYS A 29 18.93 0.61 30.21
N TYR A 30 19.00 0.93 31.50
CA TYR A 30 18.99 2.31 32.02
C TYR A 30 20.38 2.96 32.12
N THR A 31 21.44 2.15 32.19
CA THR A 31 22.82 2.64 32.38
C THR A 31 23.64 2.55 31.09
N ILE A 32 23.26 1.70 30.13
CA ILE A 32 23.93 1.59 28.84
C ILE A 32 23.73 2.82 27.95
N LYS A 33 24.82 3.34 27.39
CA LYS A 33 24.84 4.60 26.64
C LYS A 33 25.77 4.51 25.43
N LYS A 34 25.39 5.18 24.33
CA LYS A 34 26.34 5.49 23.25
C LYS A 34 27.33 6.53 23.74
N HIS A 35 28.60 6.35 23.40
CA HIS A 35 29.69 7.19 23.83
C HIS A 35 29.92 8.32 22.81
N GLY A 36 29.81 9.57 23.24
CA GLY A 36 30.12 10.73 22.40
C GLY A 36 29.24 10.90 21.14
N ARG A 37 29.57 11.93 20.35
CA ARG A 37 29.01 12.17 19.00
C ARG A 37 30.05 11.86 17.94
N ILE A 38 29.59 11.60 16.72
CA ILE A 38 30.45 11.43 15.54
C ILE A 38 31.47 12.58 15.43
N GLY A 39 32.75 12.23 15.38
CA GLY A 39 33.87 13.18 15.27
C GLY A 39 34.51 13.59 16.60
N GLN A 40 34.00 13.11 17.74
CA GLN A 40 34.68 13.21 19.04
C GLN A 40 35.65 12.04 19.22
N GLU A 41 36.71 12.26 20.00
CA GLU A 41 37.59 11.19 20.42
C GLU A 41 36.83 10.27 21.38
N GLN A 42 36.52 9.06 20.91
CA GLN A 42 35.71 8.07 21.62
C GLN A 42 36.56 6.95 22.24
N CYS A 43 37.89 7.09 22.23
CA CYS A 43 38.84 6.10 22.74
C CYS A 43 38.56 4.65 22.27
N GLY A 44 37.97 4.45 21.09
CA GLY A 44 37.63 3.11 20.57
C GLY A 44 36.47 2.43 21.29
N VAL A 45 35.61 3.17 22.01
CA VAL A 45 34.42 2.67 22.68
C VAL A 45 33.21 3.42 22.13
N ASP A 46 32.30 2.72 21.45
CA ASP A 46 31.09 3.31 20.85
C ASP A 46 29.89 3.24 21.81
N VAL A 47 29.84 2.20 22.66
CA VAL A 47 28.80 2.01 23.69
C VAL A 47 29.47 1.59 24.98
N TYR A 48 28.98 2.06 26.13
CA TYR A 48 29.41 1.57 27.44
C TYR A 48 28.23 1.37 28.38
N GLY A 49 28.40 0.54 29.41
CA GLY A 49 27.37 0.28 30.42
C GLY A 49 27.92 -0.47 31.63
N TYR A 50 27.04 -0.65 32.62
CA TYR A 50 27.34 -1.32 33.89
C TYR A 50 26.41 -2.53 34.03
N PRO A 51 26.88 -3.76 33.76
CA PRO A 51 26.06 -4.97 33.84
C PRO A 51 25.49 -5.19 35.24
N GLU A 52 24.24 -5.69 35.31
CA GLU A 52 23.53 -6.09 36.54
C GLU A 52 23.54 -5.03 37.66
N ARG A 53 23.75 -3.75 37.32
CA ARG A 53 23.93 -2.62 38.25
C ARG A 53 25.17 -2.77 39.16
N GLY A 54 26.16 -3.55 38.76
CA GLY A 54 27.48 -3.61 39.39
C GLY A 54 28.32 -2.38 39.08
N ASP A 55 29.55 -2.38 39.62
CA ASP A 55 30.53 -1.30 39.43
C ASP A 55 31.45 -1.54 38.21
N ASP A 56 31.44 -2.75 37.65
CA ASP A 56 32.28 -3.10 36.51
C ASP A 56 31.83 -2.36 35.25
N LEU A 57 32.76 -1.69 34.59
CA LEU A 57 32.50 -0.89 33.40
C LEU A 57 32.83 -1.68 32.13
N TYR A 58 31.80 -1.86 31.29
CA TYR A 58 31.90 -2.62 30.05
C TYR A 58 31.85 -1.65 28.87
N GLY A 59 32.82 -1.72 27.98
CA GLY A 59 32.90 -0.95 26.74
C GLY A 59 32.69 -1.84 25.52
N ILE A 60 32.08 -1.30 24.46
CA ILE A 60 31.77 -2.00 23.22
C ILE A 60 32.27 -1.17 22.04
N GLN A 61 33.09 -1.77 21.20
CA GLN A 61 33.37 -1.29 19.85
C GLN A 61 32.48 -2.02 18.86
N CYS A 62 31.60 -1.28 18.20
CA CYS A 62 30.75 -1.71 17.11
C CYS A 62 31.48 -1.55 15.77
N LYS A 63 31.55 -2.61 14.98
CA LYS A 63 32.03 -2.58 13.60
C LYS A 63 30.94 -3.06 12.65
N GLY A 64 30.08 -2.13 12.23
CA GLY A 64 29.16 -2.33 11.12
C GLY A 64 29.92 -2.26 9.80
N LYS A 65 29.99 -3.37 9.05
CA LYS A 65 30.58 -3.40 7.71
C LYS A 65 29.44 -3.31 6.70
N ASP A 66 29.47 -2.29 5.83
CA ASP A 66 28.47 -2.11 4.75
C ASP A 66 28.23 -3.44 4.02
N ASN A 67 26.95 -3.79 3.88
CA ASN A 67 26.46 -5.07 3.34
C ASN A 67 27.00 -5.44 1.93
N ASN A 68 27.71 -4.53 1.26
CA ASN A 68 28.29 -4.76 -0.06
C ASN A 68 29.75 -5.22 -0.08
N LEU A 69 30.47 -5.25 1.06
CA LEU A 69 31.91 -5.57 1.02
C LEU A 69 32.41 -6.60 2.06
N GLY A 70 31.58 -7.08 2.99
CA GLY A 70 31.89 -8.26 3.82
C GLY A 70 33.32 -8.29 4.40
N LYS A 71 33.91 -7.12 4.70
CA LYS A 71 35.32 -7.05 5.08
C LYS A 71 35.44 -7.56 6.51
N ALA A 72 36.05 -8.73 6.67
CA ALA A 72 36.39 -9.29 7.96
C ALA A 72 37.14 -8.26 8.83
N LEU A 73 36.92 -8.33 10.14
CA LEU A 73 37.71 -7.58 11.11
C LEU A 73 39.18 -7.99 10.96
N THR A 74 40.11 -7.04 10.92
CA THR A 74 41.54 -7.34 10.75
C THR A 74 42.29 -7.28 12.08
N GLU A 75 43.39 -8.04 12.20
CA GLU A 75 44.26 -8.01 13.38
C GLU A 75 44.78 -6.59 13.70
N LYS A 76 45.10 -5.81 12.67
CA LYS A 76 45.55 -4.41 12.82
C LYS A 76 44.45 -3.51 13.36
N GLU A 77 43.21 -3.67 12.88
CA GLU A 77 42.08 -2.92 13.44
C GLU A 77 41.88 -3.28 14.91
N ILE A 78 41.92 -4.57 15.26
CA ILE A 78 41.79 -5.05 16.64
C ILE A 78 42.85 -4.42 17.54
N ASP A 79 44.13 -4.51 17.16
CA ASP A 79 45.24 -3.92 17.91
C ASP A 79 45.06 -2.40 18.10
N THR A 80 44.59 -1.72 17.05
CA THR A 80 44.35 -0.28 17.08
C THR A 80 43.26 0.07 18.09
N GLU A 81 42.11 -0.60 18.07
CA GLU A 81 41.00 -0.29 18.98
C GLU A 81 41.30 -0.70 20.43
N ILE A 82 42.00 -1.82 20.66
CA ILE A 82 42.49 -2.18 22.01
C ILE A 82 43.43 -1.08 22.53
N GLY A 83 44.34 -0.58 21.68
CA GLY A 83 45.25 0.50 22.04
C GLY A 83 44.54 1.78 22.45
N LYS A 84 43.45 2.13 21.77
CA LYS A 84 42.62 3.29 22.13
C LYS A 84 41.83 3.05 23.42
N ALA A 85 41.20 1.88 23.57
CA ALA A 85 40.35 1.53 24.71
C ALA A 85 41.11 1.50 26.04
N ARG A 86 42.42 1.24 26.01
CA ARG A 86 43.30 1.37 27.18
C ARG A 86 43.37 2.78 27.77
N ASN A 87 43.06 3.80 26.98
CA ASN A 87 43.02 5.19 27.43
C ASN A 87 41.60 5.65 27.78
N PHE A 88 40.62 4.74 27.80
CA PHE A 88 39.27 5.05 28.25
C PHE A 88 39.31 5.38 29.75
N ASP A 89 38.72 6.52 30.12
CA ASP A 89 38.66 7.01 31.50
C ASP A 89 37.19 7.20 31.90
N PRO A 90 36.69 6.52 32.94
CA PRO A 90 37.39 5.57 33.83
C PRO A 90 37.80 4.25 33.13
N PRO A 91 38.77 3.48 33.65
CA PRO A 91 39.25 2.25 33.01
C PRO A 91 38.13 1.22 32.86
N LEU A 92 38.17 0.46 31.76
CA LEU A 92 37.25 -0.63 31.51
C LEU A 92 37.66 -1.90 32.29
N ASP A 93 36.67 -2.71 32.63
CA ASP A 93 36.84 -4.08 33.13
C ASP A 93 36.70 -5.09 31.99
N VAL A 94 35.78 -4.83 31.05
CA VAL A 94 35.54 -5.65 29.87
C VAL A 94 35.43 -4.78 28.61
N PHE A 95 36.08 -5.22 27.54
CA PHE A 95 36.01 -4.60 26.22
C PHE A 95 35.50 -5.60 25.18
N VAL A 96 34.40 -5.25 24.52
CA VAL A 96 33.69 -6.11 23.58
C VAL A 96 33.86 -5.60 22.15
N PHE A 97 34.27 -6.48 21.25
CA PHE A 97 34.12 -6.27 19.82
C PHE A 97 32.78 -6.85 19.35
N ALA A 98 31.88 -6.01 18.83
CA ALA A 98 30.66 -6.44 18.17
C ALA A 98 30.78 -6.18 16.66
N THR A 99 30.48 -7.15 15.81
CA THR A 99 30.64 -7.01 14.35
C THR A 99 29.48 -7.62 13.57
N THR A 100 29.14 -7.01 12.42
CA THR A 100 28.20 -7.60 11.45
C THR A 100 28.86 -8.66 10.54
N ALA A 101 30.17 -8.87 10.67
CA ALA A 101 30.88 -9.91 9.94
C ALA A 101 30.48 -11.32 10.43
N PRO A 102 30.46 -12.33 9.54
CA PRO A 102 30.26 -13.72 9.95
C PRO A 102 31.42 -14.22 10.81
N LYS A 103 31.20 -15.35 11.47
CA LYS A 103 32.22 -16.01 12.30
C LYS A 103 33.51 -16.28 11.52
N ASP A 104 34.66 -15.92 12.13
CA ASP A 104 36.00 -16.14 11.58
C ASP A 104 36.95 -16.72 12.64
N ALA A 105 37.31 -17.99 12.47
CA ALA A 105 38.17 -18.73 13.40
C ALA A 105 39.57 -18.10 13.57
N LYS A 106 40.10 -17.40 12.55
CA LYS A 106 41.38 -16.69 12.65
C LYS A 106 41.26 -15.53 13.62
N ILE A 107 40.17 -14.77 13.52
CA ILE A 107 39.90 -13.61 14.37
C ILE A 107 39.54 -14.03 15.80
N GLU A 108 38.73 -15.06 15.98
CA GLU A 108 38.43 -15.62 17.31
C GLU A 108 39.73 -16.03 18.04
N LYS A 109 40.61 -16.78 17.36
CA LYS A 109 41.91 -17.19 17.93
C LYS A 109 42.79 -16.00 18.27
N TYR A 110 42.73 -14.93 17.48
CA TYR A 110 43.50 -13.72 17.71
C TYR A 110 42.98 -12.93 18.93
N ILE A 111 41.66 -12.73 19.03
CA ILE A 111 41.02 -12.11 20.19
C ILE A 111 41.33 -12.89 21.47
N LEU A 112 41.30 -14.22 21.42
CA LEU A 112 41.65 -15.05 22.58
C LEU A 112 43.09 -14.79 23.07
N LYS A 113 44.07 -14.69 22.15
CA LYS A 113 45.44 -14.34 22.51
C LYS A 113 45.51 -12.96 23.15
N LYS A 114 44.84 -11.96 22.55
CA LYS A 114 44.81 -10.58 23.07
C LYS A 114 44.14 -10.50 24.44
N ASN A 115 43.09 -11.26 24.67
CA ASN A 115 42.43 -11.35 25.98
C ASN A 115 43.40 -11.91 27.05
N ILE A 116 44.16 -12.96 26.73
CA ILE A 116 45.17 -13.52 27.65
C ILE A 116 46.28 -12.48 27.94
N GLU A 117 46.78 -11.80 26.92
CA GLU A 117 47.79 -10.74 27.06
C GLU A 117 47.28 -9.59 27.94
N SER A 118 46.06 -9.10 27.67
CA SER A 118 45.41 -8.00 28.38
C SER A 118 45.22 -8.32 29.86
N ARG A 119 44.63 -9.48 30.17
CA ARG A 119 44.43 -9.93 31.56
C ARG A 119 45.73 -10.15 32.31
N ARG A 120 46.78 -10.68 31.67
CA ARG A 120 48.12 -10.82 32.30
C ARG A 120 48.77 -9.49 32.64
N SER A 121 48.47 -8.43 31.87
CA SER A 121 48.92 -7.08 32.16
C SER A 121 48.07 -6.32 33.20
N GLY A 122 47.03 -6.95 33.77
CA GLY A 122 46.10 -6.29 34.70
C GLY A 122 45.20 -5.24 34.03
N SER A 123 44.97 -5.37 32.73
CA SER A 123 44.03 -4.54 31.97
C SER A 123 42.67 -5.27 31.86
N PHE A 124 41.81 -4.87 30.92
CA PHE A 124 40.46 -5.43 30.75
C PHE A 124 40.43 -6.81 30.08
N GLU A 125 39.35 -7.55 30.30
CA GLU A 125 38.99 -8.72 29.50
C GLU A 125 38.51 -8.30 28.09
N ILE A 126 38.79 -9.12 27.08
CA ILE A 126 38.40 -8.86 25.69
C ILE A 126 37.47 -9.97 25.18
N LEU A 127 36.30 -9.59 24.68
CA LEU A 127 35.29 -10.48 24.09
C LEU A 127 35.00 -10.13 22.63
N LEU A 128 34.48 -11.09 21.87
CA LEU A 128 34.04 -10.92 20.48
C LEU A 128 32.62 -11.48 20.34
N TYR A 129 31.74 -10.70 19.71
CA TYR A 129 30.41 -11.10 19.27
C TYR A 129 30.30 -10.86 17.76
N ASP A 130 30.25 -11.95 17.01
CA ASP A 130 30.00 -11.91 15.56
C ASP A 130 28.50 -11.86 15.24
N TRP A 131 28.16 -11.71 13.96
CA TRP A 131 26.75 -11.60 13.56
C TRP A 131 25.95 -12.87 13.82
N ASP A 132 26.59 -14.03 13.77
CA ASP A 132 25.91 -15.31 14.02
C ASP A 132 25.46 -15.37 15.48
N GLU A 133 26.34 -14.99 16.41
CA GLU A 133 26.06 -14.94 17.84
C GLU A 133 25.04 -13.85 18.20
N LEU A 134 25.19 -12.64 17.66
CA LEU A 134 24.23 -11.55 17.88
C LEU A 134 22.84 -11.91 17.34
N SER A 135 22.77 -12.49 16.13
CA SER A 135 21.50 -12.96 15.54
C SER A 135 20.87 -14.04 16.42
N ASP A 136 21.65 -14.97 16.96
CA ASP A 136 21.14 -16.01 17.85
C ASP A 136 20.59 -15.45 19.17
N ILE A 137 21.25 -14.42 19.74
CA ILE A 137 20.75 -13.71 20.93
C ILE A 137 19.41 -13.04 20.64
N ILE A 138 19.31 -12.31 19.52
CA ILE A 138 18.06 -11.64 19.11
C ILE A 138 16.94 -12.68 18.95
N GLN A 139 17.21 -13.80 18.29
CA GLN A 139 16.19 -14.83 18.03
C GLN A 139 15.73 -15.56 19.30
N ARG A 140 16.59 -15.70 20.31
CA ARG A 140 16.25 -16.40 21.57
C ARG A 140 15.57 -15.48 22.58
N ASN A 141 15.68 -14.17 22.43
CA ASN A 141 15.05 -13.19 23.31
C ASN A 141 13.83 -12.55 22.63
N GLN A 142 12.63 -12.86 23.13
CA GLN A 142 11.37 -12.40 22.53
C GLN A 142 11.23 -10.87 22.51
N SER A 143 11.73 -10.16 23.53
CA SER A 143 11.73 -8.70 23.58
C SER A 143 12.59 -8.11 22.46
N LEU A 144 13.83 -8.61 22.31
CA LEU A 144 14.75 -8.19 21.25
C LEU A 144 14.23 -8.53 19.86
N TYR A 145 13.70 -9.74 19.66
CA TYR A 145 13.13 -10.15 18.38
C TYR A 145 11.98 -9.23 17.95
N ASN A 146 11.07 -8.94 18.87
CA ASN A 146 9.93 -8.06 18.60
C ASN A 146 10.39 -6.62 18.30
N GLY A 147 11.35 -6.09 19.06
CA GLY A 147 11.93 -4.76 18.81
C GLY A 147 12.63 -4.70 17.45
N TYR A 148 13.45 -5.70 17.13
CA TYR A 148 14.19 -5.80 15.88
C TYR A 148 13.27 -5.92 14.66
N ALA A 149 12.23 -6.76 14.75
CA ALA A 149 11.23 -6.92 13.70
C ALA A 149 10.37 -5.67 13.52
N LYS A 150 10.00 -4.99 14.61
CA LYS A 150 9.25 -3.73 14.56
C LYS A 150 10.05 -2.58 13.97
N ASN A 151 11.33 -2.42 14.34
CA ASN A 151 12.16 -1.34 13.81
C ASN A 151 12.37 -1.47 12.29
N LYS A 152 12.55 -2.68 11.75
CA LYS A 152 12.56 -2.89 10.28
C LYS A 152 11.24 -2.46 9.62
N ARG A 153 10.11 -2.74 10.27
CA ARG A 153 8.78 -2.32 9.79
C ARG A 153 8.51 -0.82 9.96
N TYR A 154 9.26 -0.12 10.82
CA TYR A 154 9.08 1.31 11.06
C TYR A 154 9.81 2.17 10.02
N ASP A 155 10.95 1.68 9.51
CA ASP A 155 11.65 2.29 8.37
C ASP A 155 10.97 1.98 7.03
N GLU A 156 10.25 0.86 6.93
CA GLU A 156 9.39 0.48 5.81
C GLU A 156 7.99 1.10 5.98
N GLN A 157 7.85 2.40 5.70
CA GLN A 157 6.56 3.06 5.73
C GLN A 157 5.74 2.64 4.51
N THR A 158 4.98 1.54 4.62
CA THR A 158 4.00 1.12 3.60
C THR A 158 2.72 1.93 3.79
N SER A 159 2.33 2.68 2.76
CA SER A 159 1.14 3.51 2.76
C SER A 159 0.63 3.63 1.32
N ILE A 160 -0.68 3.68 1.14
CA ILE A 160 -1.31 3.87 -0.17
C ILE A 160 -2.33 5.01 -0.12
N GLU A 161 -2.69 5.52 -1.29
CA GLU A 161 -3.75 6.49 -1.46
C GLU A 161 -4.65 6.00 -2.60
N VAL A 162 -5.96 5.95 -2.34
CA VAL A 162 -6.98 5.64 -3.33
C VAL A 162 -7.84 6.89 -3.55
N ALA A 163 -7.92 7.35 -4.79
CA ALA A 163 -8.71 8.50 -5.20
C ALA A 163 -9.58 8.14 -6.40
N PHE A 164 -10.77 8.72 -6.51
CA PHE A 164 -11.70 8.52 -7.62
C PHE A 164 -11.82 9.84 -8.36
N SER A 165 -11.40 9.86 -9.63
CA SER A 165 -11.33 11.08 -10.44
C SER A 165 -10.57 12.23 -9.76
N GLY A 166 -9.57 11.90 -8.92
CA GLY A 166 -8.77 12.85 -8.15
C GLY A 166 -9.26 13.13 -6.72
N GLU A 167 -10.41 12.62 -6.31
CA GLU A 167 -11.00 12.86 -4.99
C GLU A 167 -10.90 11.64 -4.07
N SER A 168 -10.45 11.82 -2.83
CA SER A 168 -10.19 10.69 -1.90
C SER A 168 -11.28 10.49 -0.82
N SER A 169 -12.29 11.36 -0.75
CA SER A 169 -13.33 11.32 0.30
C SER A 169 -14.75 11.41 -0.24
N SER A 170 -15.00 12.31 -1.19
CA SER A 170 -16.27 12.42 -1.87
C SER A 170 -16.10 12.86 -3.31
N LEU A 171 -16.85 12.26 -4.22
CA LEU A 171 -16.84 12.58 -5.64
C LEU A 171 -18.24 12.99 -6.09
N VAL A 172 -18.37 14.16 -6.72
CA VAL A 172 -19.62 14.57 -7.38
C VAL A 172 -19.69 13.93 -8.77
N VAL A 173 -20.83 13.31 -9.10
CA VAL A 173 -21.06 12.64 -10.38
C VAL A 173 -22.30 13.18 -11.06
N HIS A 174 -22.25 13.27 -12.39
CA HIS A 174 -23.30 13.85 -13.23
C HIS A 174 -23.85 12.83 -14.24
N PRO A 175 -24.49 11.73 -13.79
CA PRO A 175 -25.13 10.79 -14.69
C PRO A 175 -26.27 11.43 -15.47
N LYS A 176 -26.46 10.97 -16.70
CA LYS A 176 -27.46 11.52 -17.62
C LYS A 176 -28.71 10.65 -17.62
N TYR A 177 -29.87 11.27 -17.46
CA TYR A 177 -31.17 10.59 -17.49
C TYR A 177 -32.14 11.30 -18.42
N LEU A 178 -33.25 10.63 -18.71
CA LEU A 178 -34.38 11.21 -19.42
C LEU A 178 -35.40 11.71 -18.40
N LYS A 179 -35.85 12.96 -18.57
CA LYS A 179 -37.02 13.51 -17.87
C LYS A 179 -38.15 13.66 -18.87
N THR A 180 -39.18 12.84 -18.72
CA THR A 180 -40.38 12.92 -19.57
C THR A 180 -41.48 13.68 -18.83
N THR A 181 -41.90 14.79 -19.40
CA THR A 181 -43.05 15.58 -18.91
C THR A 181 -44.27 15.23 -19.76
N TYR A 182 -45.27 14.65 -19.11
CA TYR A 182 -46.56 14.33 -19.71
C TYR A 182 -47.50 15.52 -19.58
N LYS A 183 -47.90 16.11 -20.71
CA LYS A 183 -48.82 17.25 -20.75
C LYS A 183 -50.17 16.85 -21.37
N PRO A 184 -51.28 17.14 -20.70
CA PRO A 184 -52.60 16.90 -21.27
C PRO A 184 -52.84 17.83 -22.48
N THR A 185 -53.43 17.29 -23.54
CA THR A 185 -53.92 18.09 -24.69
C THR A 185 -55.39 17.76 -24.99
N LYS A 186 -56.18 18.78 -25.34
CA LYS A 186 -57.56 18.58 -25.83
C LYS A 186 -57.53 18.20 -27.32
N VAL A 187 -58.45 17.34 -27.74
CA VAL A 187 -58.62 16.98 -29.16
C VAL A 187 -59.16 18.19 -29.93
N ASP A 188 -58.44 18.63 -30.97
CA ASP A 188 -59.02 19.44 -32.05
C ASP A 188 -59.43 18.48 -33.16
N VAL A 189 -60.71 18.07 -33.17
CA VAL A 189 -61.26 17.03 -34.05
C VAL A 189 -61.01 17.36 -35.54
N ASN A 190 -60.92 18.65 -35.87
CA ASN A 190 -60.69 19.10 -37.24
C ASN A 190 -59.23 18.90 -37.71
N LYS A 191 -58.25 18.90 -36.80
CA LYS A 191 -56.83 18.65 -37.12
C LYS A 191 -56.47 17.17 -37.22
N ALA A 192 -57.27 16.30 -36.60
CA ALA A 192 -57.03 14.85 -36.60
C ALA A 192 -57.40 14.20 -37.95
N LEU A 193 -58.41 14.72 -38.67
CA LEU A 193 -58.82 14.20 -39.98
C LEU A 193 -57.85 14.54 -41.12
N GLU A 194 -57.06 15.62 -41.02
CA GLU A 194 -56.12 16.03 -42.07
C GLU A 194 -54.85 15.17 -42.14
N ARG A 195 -54.61 14.28 -41.16
CA ARG A 195 -53.35 13.54 -41.00
C ARG A 195 -53.44 12.04 -41.26
N SER A 196 -54.37 11.57 -42.08
CA SER A 196 -54.32 10.19 -42.59
C SER A 196 -53.66 10.11 -43.96
N PRO A 197 -52.33 9.86 -44.08
CA PRO A 197 -51.78 9.35 -45.31
C PRO A 197 -52.13 7.86 -45.43
N ILE A 198 -52.81 7.55 -46.53
CA ILE A 198 -53.15 6.22 -47.01
C ILE A 198 -51.86 5.37 -47.13
N PHE A 199 -51.98 4.13 -46.67
CA PHE A 199 -50.98 3.06 -46.71
C PHE A 199 -50.19 2.98 -48.02
N GLY A 200 -48.87 3.11 -47.93
CA GLY A 200 -47.91 2.73 -48.96
C GLY A 200 -46.74 2.03 -48.28
N ILE A 201 -46.81 0.70 -48.16
CA ILE A 201 -45.75 -0.13 -47.60
C ILE A 201 -44.54 -0.05 -48.55
N ARG A 202 -43.49 0.66 -48.13
CA ARG A 202 -42.12 0.47 -48.64
C ARG A 202 -41.30 -0.15 -47.51
N HIS A 203 -41.06 -1.45 -47.60
CA HIS A 203 -40.06 -2.12 -46.76
C HIS A 203 -38.68 -1.63 -47.21
N ALA A 204 -38.06 -0.76 -46.43
CA ALA A 204 -36.61 -0.61 -46.44
C ALA A 204 -36.02 -1.75 -45.58
N PRO A 205 -34.84 -2.30 -45.93
CA PRO A 205 -34.21 -3.33 -45.12
C PRO A 205 -33.88 -2.74 -43.73
N ILE A 206 -34.39 -3.39 -42.69
CA ILE A 206 -34.14 -3.07 -41.28
C ILE A 206 -32.71 -3.52 -40.98
N PHE A 207 -31.76 -2.59 -40.98
CA PHE A 207 -30.54 -2.77 -40.20
C PHE A 207 -30.94 -2.58 -38.73
N GLU A 208 -30.75 -3.59 -37.88
CA GLU A 208 -30.92 -3.47 -36.43
C GLU A 208 -30.02 -2.34 -35.93
N GLN A 209 -30.62 -1.22 -35.57
CA GLN A 209 -29.92 -0.13 -34.90
C GLN A 209 -29.76 -0.53 -33.44
N THR A 210 -28.53 -0.62 -32.95
CA THR A 210 -28.25 -0.91 -31.54
C THR A 210 -28.60 0.31 -30.70
N GLU A 211 -29.41 0.12 -29.65
CA GLU A 211 -29.68 1.14 -28.64
C GLU A 211 -28.61 1.06 -27.53
N VAL A 212 -28.17 2.22 -27.04
CA VAL A 212 -27.14 2.35 -26.00
C VAL A 212 -27.71 3.15 -24.84
N ASN A 213 -27.57 2.60 -23.63
CA ASN A 213 -27.92 3.30 -22.40
C ASN A 213 -26.81 4.30 -22.03
N LYS A 214 -27.09 5.60 -22.20
CA LYS A 214 -26.18 6.71 -21.86
C LYS A 214 -26.19 7.09 -20.37
N SER A 215 -27.00 6.40 -19.55
CA SER A 215 -27.02 6.61 -18.09
C SER A 215 -25.90 5.89 -17.35
N TRP A 216 -25.17 4.99 -18.01
CA TRP A 216 -23.92 4.45 -17.47
C TRP A 216 -22.93 5.60 -17.26
N TYR A 217 -22.33 5.66 -16.08
CA TYR A 217 -21.37 6.70 -15.73
C TYR A 217 -19.98 6.10 -15.53
N LYS A 218 -18.98 6.67 -16.20
CA LYS A 218 -17.60 6.22 -16.12
C LYS A 218 -16.87 6.86 -14.94
N VAL A 219 -16.16 6.04 -14.18
CA VAL A 219 -15.31 6.45 -13.06
C VAL A 219 -13.88 5.98 -13.30
N GLU A 220 -12.92 6.77 -12.86
CA GLU A 220 -11.51 6.40 -12.82
C GLU A 220 -11.05 6.33 -11.36
N ALA A 221 -10.68 5.14 -10.88
CA ALA A 221 -10.03 4.97 -9.60
C ALA A 221 -8.51 4.98 -9.79
N THR A 222 -7.80 5.75 -8.98
CA THR A 222 -6.34 5.84 -8.97
C THR A 222 -5.82 5.27 -7.65
N LEU A 223 -4.89 4.33 -7.75
CA LEU A 223 -4.13 3.78 -6.64
C LEU A 223 -2.70 4.30 -6.70
N LYS A 224 -2.20 4.90 -5.62
CA LYS A 224 -0.85 5.46 -5.52
C LYS A 224 -0.12 4.89 -4.32
N ASN A 225 1.14 4.52 -4.49
CA ASN A 225 2.00 4.15 -3.37
C ASN A 225 2.62 5.42 -2.78
N THR A 226 2.17 5.80 -1.59
CA THR A 226 2.67 6.96 -0.83
C THR A 226 3.76 6.57 0.17
N GLY A 227 4.00 5.27 0.33
CA GLY A 227 5.08 4.70 1.11
C GLY A 227 6.45 4.73 0.42
N ASN A 228 7.43 4.10 1.06
CA ASN A 228 8.82 4.04 0.59
C ASN A 228 9.28 2.63 0.16
N VAL A 229 8.39 1.63 0.16
CA VAL A 229 8.67 0.24 -0.27
C VAL A 229 7.79 -0.15 -1.47
N PRO A 230 8.32 -0.89 -2.46
CA PRO A 230 7.51 -1.46 -3.54
C PRO A 230 6.50 -2.50 -3.03
N LEU A 231 5.25 -2.37 -3.45
CA LEU A 231 4.17 -3.31 -3.12
C LEU A 231 4.06 -4.36 -4.25
N ASN A 232 4.22 -5.63 -3.91
CA ASN A 232 4.22 -6.75 -4.86
C ASN A 232 2.97 -7.60 -4.69
N ASN A 233 2.53 -8.29 -5.76
CA ASN A 233 1.33 -9.15 -5.74
C ASN A 233 0.10 -8.46 -5.14
N TRP A 234 -0.06 -7.17 -5.44
CA TRP A 234 -1.10 -6.37 -4.83
C TRP A 234 -2.45 -6.57 -5.52
N LYS A 235 -3.53 -6.32 -4.78
CA LYS A 235 -4.91 -6.33 -5.26
C LYS A 235 -5.67 -5.18 -4.63
N LEU A 236 -6.58 -4.58 -5.38
CA LEU A 236 -7.50 -3.57 -4.87
C LEU A 236 -8.93 -4.01 -5.17
N TYR A 237 -9.72 -4.19 -4.12
CA TYR A 237 -11.14 -4.49 -4.19
C TYR A 237 -11.93 -3.19 -4.02
N LEU A 238 -12.94 -2.98 -4.88
CA LEU A 238 -13.93 -1.93 -4.71
C LEU A 238 -15.29 -2.61 -4.51
N ASN A 239 -15.93 -2.35 -3.39
CA ASN A 239 -17.22 -2.89 -3.00
C ASN A 239 -18.26 -1.77 -3.03
N LEU A 240 -19.27 -1.93 -3.88
CA LEU A 240 -20.33 -0.95 -4.09
C LEU A 240 -21.55 -1.29 -3.25
N ASP A 241 -22.19 -0.28 -2.68
CA ASP A 241 -23.41 -0.48 -1.89
C ASP A 241 -24.65 -0.74 -2.74
N ASP A 242 -25.80 -0.89 -2.07
CA ASP A 242 -27.04 -1.23 -2.76
C ASP A 242 -27.64 -0.14 -3.64
N SER A 243 -27.08 1.08 -3.62
CA SER A 243 -27.53 2.19 -4.44
C SER A 243 -27.17 2.03 -5.92
N PHE A 244 -26.29 1.08 -6.25
CA PHE A 244 -25.90 0.74 -7.61
C PHE A 244 -26.75 -0.43 -8.14
N GLU A 245 -27.23 -0.26 -9.38
CA GLU A 245 -28.02 -1.27 -10.11
C GLU A 245 -27.17 -2.09 -11.07
N GLY A 246 -25.99 -1.61 -11.46
CA GLY A 246 -25.07 -2.36 -12.30
C GLY A 246 -23.65 -1.80 -12.30
N ILE A 247 -22.68 -2.66 -12.59
CA ILE A 247 -21.26 -2.34 -12.80
C ILE A 247 -20.74 -3.01 -14.07
N ASP A 248 -19.83 -2.33 -14.77
CA ASP A 248 -19.27 -2.82 -16.03
C ASP A 248 -17.82 -2.33 -16.22
N ASP A 249 -16.96 -3.15 -16.82
CA ASP A 249 -15.54 -2.82 -17.09
C ASP A 249 -15.26 -2.54 -18.58
N ASP A 250 -16.31 -2.37 -19.39
CA ASP A 250 -16.30 -2.11 -20.83
C ASP A 250 -15.63 -3.24 -21.64
N TYR A 251 -15.60 -4.45 -21.08
CA TYR A 251 -14.98 -5.60 -21.74
C TYR A 251 -15.91 -6.21 -22.80
N GLN A 252 -15.78 -5.74 -24.04
CA GLN A 252 -16.53 -6.30 -25.17
C GLN A 252 -16.04 -7.71 -25.58
N THR A 253 -16.92 -8.70 -25.42
CA THR A 253 -16.82 -9.99 -26.11
C THR A 253 -16.96 -9.77 -27.62
N GLY A 254 -15.88 -9.95 -28.38
CA GLY A 254 -15.92 -9.77 -29.84
C GLY A 254 -16.91 -10.70 -30.53
N ALA A 255 -17.48 -10.26 -31.65
CA ALA A 255 -18.28 -11.11 -32.54
C ALA A 255 -17.48 -12.38 -32.90
N PHE A 256 -18.13 -13.55 -32.83
CA PHE A 256 -17.57 -14.91 -32.95
C PHE A 256 -16.87 -15.52 -31.73
N GLY A 257 -16.90 -14.90 -30.54
CA GLY A 257 -16.47 -15.58 -29.31
C GLY A 257 -14.98 -15.96 -29.26
N LEU A 258 -14.17 -15.45 -30.18
CA LEU A 258 -12.72 -15.59 -30.19
C LEU A 258 -12.06 -14.31 -29.69
N LYS A 259 -11.98 -14.19 -28.36
CA LYS A 259 -10.93 -13.45 -27.65
C LYS A 259 -10.39 -14.35 -26.52
N LEU A 260 -9.71 -15.41 -26.93
CA LEU A 260 -8.97 -16.34 -26.07
C LEU A 260 -7.54 -15.85 -25.76
N LEU A 261 -7.22 -14.60 -26.10
CA LEU A 261 -5.93 -13.99 -25.86
C LEU A 261 -6.15 -12.86 -24.85
N ASP A 262 -5.48 -12.97 -23.71
CA ASP A 262 -5.24 -11.91 -22.73
C ASP A 262 -6.21 -11.75 -21.53
N ILE A 263 -6.79 -12.85 -21.01
CA ILE A 263 -7.27 -12.85 -19.60
C ILE A 263 -6.15 -12.36 -18.66
N GLU A 264 -4.90 -12.71 -18.96
CA GLU A 264 -3.70 -12.33 -18.19
C GLU A 264 -3.32 -10.83 -18.27
N LEU A 265 -3.92 -10.04 -19.19
CA LEU A 265 -3.67 -8.59 -19.26
C LEU A 265 -4.78 -7.76 -18.60
N ARG A 266 -5.83 -8.40 -18.09
CA ARG A 266 -6.94 -7.68 -17.46
C ARG A 266 -6.49 -7.08 -16.13
N THR A 267 -6.65 -5.77 -16.01
CA THR A 267 -6.38 -5.01 -14.78
C THR A 267 -7.64 -4.66 -14.00
N VAL A 268 -8.82 -4.89 -14.57
CA VAL A 268 -10.14 -4.64 -13.96
C VAL A 268 -11.05 -5.82 -14.29
N LEU A 269 -11.67 -6.38 -13.25
CA LEU A 269 -12.67 -7.44 -13.33
C LEU A 269 -13.90 -6.98 -12.55
N THR A 270 -15.08 -7.06 -13.15
CA THR A 270 -16.36 -6.74 -12.51
C THR A 270 -17.14 -8.00 -12.17
N PHE A 271 -17.78 -7.98 -11.00
CA PHE A 271 -18.63 -9.04 -10.45
C PHE A 271 -19.97 -8.41 -10.07
N ASP A 272 -20.86 -8.31 -11.05
CA ASP A 272 -22.09 -7.50 -10.95
C ASP A 272 -23.05 -8.02 -9.88
N GLU A 273 -23.20 -9.34 -9.73
CA GLU A 273 -24.03 -9.96 -8.70
C GLU A 273 -23.53 -9.64 -7.29
N GLU A 274 -22.22 -9.61 -7.11
CA GLU A 274 -21.54 -9.28 -5.85
C GLU A 274 -21.31 -7.78 -5.64
N LYS A 275 -21.66 -6.94 -6.64
CA LYS A 275 -21.37 -5.49 -6.67
C LYS A 275 -19.90 -5.18 -6.34
N GLN A 276 -19.00 -6.00 -6.86
CA GLN A 276 -17.57 -5.94 -6.56
C GLN A 276 -16.74 -5.73 -7.82
N ILE A 277 -15.68 -4.94 -7.70
CA ILE A 277 -14.68 -4.72 -8.74
C ILE A 277 -13.32 -5.10 -8.19
N LEU A 278 -12.59 -5.95 -8.92
CA LEU A 278 -11.23 -6.34 -8.60
C LEU A 278 -10.27 -5.67 -9.57
N CYS A 279 -9.39 -4.84 -9.02
CA CYS A 279 -8.30 -4.18 -9.72
C CYS A 279 -6.98 -4.94 -9.49
N LEU A 280 -6.29 -5.26 -10.58
CA LEU A 280 -5.07 -6.09 -10.60
C LEU A 280 -3.90 -5.36 -11.30
N PRO A 281 -2.65 -5.71 -10.97
CA PRO A 281 -1.49 -5.22 -11.69
C PRO A 281 -1.47 -5.75 -13.13
N TYR A 282 -1.04 -4.89 -14.06
CA TYR A 282 -0.71 -5.35 -15.40
C TYR A 282 0.55 -6.23 -15.35
N LYS A 283 0.44 -7.49 -15.78
CA LYS A 283 1.56 -8.46 -15.78
C LYS A 283 2.32 -8.54 -14.45
N ASP A 284 1.59 -8.57 -13.34
CA ASP A 284 2.15 -8.67 -11.97
C ASP A 284 3.18 -7.58 -11.62
N GLN A 285 3.13 -6.42 -12.30
CA GLN A 285 4.03 -5.32 -12.01
C GLN A 285 3.84 -4.78 -10.58
N PRO A 286 4.93 -4.59 -9.83
CA PRO A 286 4.84 -3.99 -8.50
C PRO A 286 4.41 -2.54 -8.58
N LEU A 287 3.74 -2.06 -7.53
CA LEU A 287 3.48 -0.65 -7.33
C LEU A 287 4.67 -0.03 -6.59
N VAL A 288 5.61 0.53 -7.34
CA VAL A 288 6.83 1.14 -6.78
C VAL A 288 6.51 2.48 -6.09
N PRO A 289 7.35 2.96 -5.16
CA PRO A 289 7.13 4.22 -4.46
C PRO A 289 6.91 5.39 -5.43
N LYS A 290 5.92 6.23 -5.15
CA LYS A 290 5.48 7.38 -5.97
C LYS A 290 4.82 7.04 -7.32
N ASP A 291 4.76 5.77 -7.70
CA ASP A 291 4.01 5.33 -8.88
C ASP A 291 2.50 5.31 -8.60
N SER A 292 1.72 5.39 -9.67
CA SER A 292 0.26 5.30 -9.62
C SER A 292 -0.27 4.42 -10.75
N LYS A 293 -1.40 3.77 -10.48
CA LYS A 293 -2.18 3.01 -11.46
C LYS A 293 -3.61 3.52 -11.49
N SER A 294 -4.19 3.58 -12.69
CA SER A 294 -5.57 3.99 -12.91
C SER A 294 -6.40 2.84 -13.44
N PHE A 295 -7.63 2.73 -12.94
CA PHE A 295 -8.61 1.72 -13.29
C PHE A 295 -9.90 2.40 -13.70
N LYS A 296 -10.39 2.08 -14.90
CA LYS A 296 -11.62 2.65 -15.45
C LYS A 296 -12.71 1.60 -15.41
N TRP A 297 -13.88 2.01 -14.96
CA TRP A 297 -15.06 1.18 -14.84
C TRP A 297 -16.31 2.06 -14.93
N TRP A 298 -17.45 1.43 -15.12
CA TRP A 298 -18.74 2.08 -15.28
C TRP A 298 -19.70 1.59 -14.20
N PHE A 299 -20.62 2.46 -13.81
CA PHE A 299 -21.75 2.08 -12.97
C PHE A 299 -23.06 2.57 -13.54
N LEU A 300 -24.13 1.90 -13.15
CA LEU A 300 -25.50 2.31 -13.35
C LEU A 300 -26.16 2.51 -11.98
N ALA A 301 -26.89 3.61 -11.84
CA ALA A 301 -27.65 3.92 -10.63
C ALA A 301 -29.03 4.49 -11.00
N PRO A 302 -30.05 4.31 -10.15
CA PRO A 302 -31.38 4.85 -10.40
C PRO A 302 -31.39 6.39 -10.49
N PRO A 303 -32.27 7.00 -11.31
CA PRO A 303 -32.33 8.46 -11.51
C PRO A 303 -32.57 9.29 -10.23
N LYS A 304 -33.08 8.64 -9.16
CA LYS A 304 -33.40 9.27 -7.88
C LYS A 304 -32.30 9.14 -6.84
N THR A 305 -31.22 8.41 -7.14
CA THR A 305 -30.08 8.24 -6.22
C THR A 305 -29.46 9.60 -5.89
N LYS A 306 -29.16 9.81 -4.60
CA LYS A 306 -28.56 11.05 -4.10
C LYS A 306 -27.14 10.85 -3.62
N ARG A 307 -26.90 9.72 -2.95
CA ARG A 307 -25.59 9.33 -2.43
C ARG A 307 -25.43 7.83 -2.61
N ALA A 308 -24.20 7.42 -2.85
CA ALA A 308 -23.80 6.02 -2.80
C ALA A 308 -22.40 5.92 -2.22
N THR A 309 -22.05 4.78 -1.65
CA THR A 309 -20.76 4.52 -1.02
C THR A 309 -20.02 3.45 -1.80
N VAL A 310 -18.73 3.69 -2.06
CA VAL A 310 -17.81 2.66 -2.54
C VAL A 310 -16.76 2.46 -1.45
N SER A 311 -16.74 1.27 -0.85
CA SER A 311 -15.70 0.88 0.10
C SER A 311 -14.58 0.20 -0.68
N TRP A 312 -13.33 0.42 -0.29
CA TRP A 312 -12.18 -0.19 -0.95
C TRP A 312 -11.30 -0.90 0.06
N GLU A 313 -10.67 -1.99 -0.38
CA GLU A 313 -9.72 -2.79 0.38
C GLU A 313 -8.51 -3.07 -0.50
N PHE A 314 -7.34 -2.66 -0.04
CA PHE A 314 -6.05 -2.91 -0.66
C PHE A 314 -5.34 -4.04 0.09
N LEU A 315 -4.79 -5.01 -0.65
CA LEU A 315 -4.02 -6.12 -0.11
C LEU A 315 -2.68 -6.26 -0.83
N SER A 316 -1.58 -6.44 -0.09
CA SER A 316 -0.25 -6.73 -0.64
C SER A 316 0.59 -7.50 0.38
N GLY A 317 0.64 -8.83 0.25
CA GLY A 317 1.35 -9.69 1.22
C GLY A 317 0.68 -9.64 2.60
N GLU A 318 1.41 -9.19 3.61
CA GLU A 318 0.92 -9.02 5.00
C GLU A 318 0.34 -7.62 5.27
N TYR A 319 0.39 -6.72 4.28
CA TYR A 319 -0.09 -5.34 4.41
C TYR A 319 -1.48 -5.21 3.79
N SER A 320 -2.38 -4.55 4.52
CA SER A 320 -3.73 -4.24 4.08
C SER A 320 -4.14 -2.84 4.54
N GLU A 321 -4.85 -2.11 3.70
CA GLU A 321 -5.51 -0.86 4.06
C GLU A 321 -6.92 -0.81 3.48
N GLU A 322 -7.82 -0.13 4.17
CA GLU A 322 -9.21 0.01 3.77
C GLU A 322 -9.66 1.46 3.85
N GLY A 323 -10.69 1.79 3.08
CA GLY A 323 -11.31 3.09 3.14
C GLY A 323 -12.61 3.13 2.38
N LYS A 324 -13.16 4.33 2.24
CA LYS A 324 -14.43 4.55 1.57
C LYS A 324 -14.47 5.90 0.90
N ILE A 325 -15.22 5.98 -0.19
CA ILE A 325 -15.55 7.21 -0.86
C ILE A 325 -17.07 7.32 -1.00
N VAL A 326 -17.60 8.54 -0.85
CA VAL A 326 -19.02 8.84 -1.04
C VAL A 326 -19.23 9.53 -2.38
N LEU A 327 -20.02 8.91 -3.26
CA LEU A 327 -20.48 9.53 -4.49
C LEU A 327 -21.70 10.41 -4.20
N ILE A 328 -21.69 11.65 -4.69
CA ILE A 328 -22.79 12.61 -4.58
C ILE A 328 -23.37 12.80 -5.98
N PHE A 329 -24.64 12.50 -6.14
CA PHE A 329 -25.30 12.45 -7.45
C PHE A 329 -25.98 13.78 -7.77
N GLU A 330 -25.50 14.44 -8.83
CA GLU A 330 -26.07 15.65 -9.42
C GLU A 330 -26.47 15.36 -10.87
N PRO A 331 -27.58 14.61 -11.08
CA PRO A 331 -27.98 14.12 -12.39
C PRO A 331 -28.32 15.24 -13.39
N GLU A 332 -27.96 15.02 -14.64
CA GLU A 332 -28.35 15.86 -15.78
C GLU A 332 -29.55 15.22 -16.49
N TYR A 333 -30.56 16.03 -16.82
CA TYR A 333 -31.79 15.54 -17.46
C TYR A 333 -31.92 16.03 -18.89
N LYS A 334 -32.11 15.09 -19.82
CA LYS A 334 -32.61 15.39 -21.16
C LYS A 334 -34.13 15.48 -21.10
N GLU A 335 -34.67 16.63 -21.47
CA GLU A 335 -36.12 16.89 -21.43
C GLU A 335 -36.83 16.28 -22.65
N LYS A 336 -37.91 15.54 -22.40
CA LYS A 336 -38.84 15.04 -23.41
C LYS A 336 -40.26 15.44 -23.02
N LYS A 337 -41.05 15.91 -23.98
CA LYS A 337 -42.47 16.22 -23.77
C LYS A 337 -43.32 15.22 -24.53
N GLU A 338 -44.22 14.58 -23.81
CA GLU A 338 -45.23 13.71 -24.40
C GLU A 338 -46.61 14.27 -24.09
N TYR A 339 -47.50 14.18 -25.08
CA TYR A 339 -48.86 14.68 -24.96
C TYR A 339 -49.81 13.51 -24.96
N PHE A 340 -50.70 13.46 -23.97
CA PHE A 340 -51.78 12.50 -23.91
C PHE A 340 -53.12 13.21 -23.98
N ILE A 341 -54.10 12.53 -24.57
CA ILE A 341 -55.44 13.08 -24.78
C ILE A 341 -56.22 12.92 -23.47
N ILE A 342 -56.90 13.99 -23.05
CA ILE A 342 -57.84 13.98 -21.92
C ILE A 342 -59.24 14.33 -22.40
N ASP A 343 -60.25 13.64 -21.86
CA ASP A 343 -61.67 13.88 -22.16
C ASP A 343 -62.31 14.84 -21.15
N ASP A 344 -61.75 14.97 -19.93
CA ASP A 344 -62.24 15.85 -18.85
C ASP A 344 -61.11 16.73 -18.29
N ASP A 345 -61.44 17.98 -17.93
CA ASP A 345 -60.53 18.95 -17.33
C ASP A 345 -60.08 18.54 -15.91
N SER A 346 -60.76 17.58 -15.26
CA SER A 346 -60.32 16.98 -13.99
C SER A 346 -59.05 16.11 -14.10
N GLU A 347 -58.65 15.70 -15.32
CA GLU A 347 -57.48 14.85 -15.56
C GLU A 347 -56.19 15.64 -15.86
N ARG A 348 -56.21 16.96 -15.66
CA ARG A 348 -55.16 17.89 -16.06
C ARG A 348 -53.89 17.88 -15.20
N VAL A 349 -53.53 16.74 -14.63
CA VAL A 349 -52.33 16.61 -13.79
C VAL A 349 -51.11 16.39 -14.70
N GLU A 350 -50.22 17.38 -14.75
CA GLU A 350 -48.89 17.19 -15.33
C GLU A 350 -48.13 16.15 -14.50
N ARG A 351 -47.51 15.18 -15.17
CA ARG A 351 -46.73 14.13 -14.51
C ARG A 351 -45.32 14.15 -15.06
N GLU A 352 -44.36 13.97 -14.17
CA GLU A 352 -42.94 13.85 -14.53
C GLU A 352 -42.48 12.42 -14.24
N GLU A 353 -41.79 11.83 -15.22
CA GLU A 353 -41.15 10.54 -15.10
C GLU A 353 -39.66 10.67 -15.38
N PHE A 354 -38.84 9.99 -14.58
CA PHE A 354 -37.40 9.95 -14.74
C PHE A 354 -36.99 8.53 -15.08
N SER A 355 -36.33 8.36 -16.23
CA SER A 355 -35.92 7.06 -16.73
C SER A 355 -34.50 7.09 -17.31
N TYR A 356 -33.98 5.91 -17.65
CA TYR A 356 -32.68 5.79 -18.29
C TYR A 356 -32.65 6.45 -19.67
N LEU A 357 -31.54 7.11 -19.99
CA LEU A 357 -31.34 7.77 -21.27
C LEU A 357 -30.89 6.74 -22.30
N ILE A 358 -31.83 6.17 -23.04
CA ILE A 358 -31.56 5.23 -24.13
C ILE A 358 -31.55 5.99 -25.46
N GLU A 359 -30.43 5.90 -26.18
CA GLU A 359 -30.23 6.56 -27.47
C GLU A 359 -29.73 5.55 -28.52
N LYS A 360 -29.96 5.83 -29.80
CA LYS A 360 -29.41 4.99 -30.87
C LYS A 360 -27.89 5.15 -30.92
N ALA A 361 -27.16 4.05 -31.12
CA ALA A 361 -25.72 4.08 -31.40
C ALA A 361 -25.47 4.92 -32.68
N GLU A 362 -24.53 5.86 -32.59
CA GLU A 362 -24.09 6.68 -33.73
C GLU A 362 -23.14 5.93 -34.66
#